data_AF-A0A318ELB4-F1
#
_entry.id   AF-A0A318ELB4-F1
#
_cell.length_a   1.000
_cell.length_b   1.000
_cell.length_c   1.000
_cell.angle_alpha   90.00
_cell.angle_beta   90.00
_cell.angle_gamma   90.00
#
_symmetry.space_group_name_H-M   'P 1'
#
loop_
_entity.id
_entity.type
_entity.pdbx_description
1 polymer ?
#
loop_
_entity_poly.entity_id
_entity_poly.type
_entity_poly.pdbx_seq_one_letter_code
_entity_poly.pdbx_strand_id
1 'polypeptide(L)'
;MSEMSGASFSVSSLGSVGGTGFTPIINLPEVAILGLTRTRLAPRPTGSGTVEWRSMLPVSLSYDHRVINGADAARFCRFVETAMESRISAGHVAEP
;
A
#
# COMPACT_ATOMS: atom_id res chain seq x y z
N MET A 1 27.19 0.99 -6.75
CA MET A 1 27.07 1.30 -5.29
C MET A 1 26.33 2.59 -5.02
N SER A 2 26.53 3.67 -5.79
CA SER A 2 25.77 4.94 -5.60
C SER A 2 24.24 4.77 -5.64
N GLU A 3 23.72 3.83 -6.45
CA GLU A 3 22.27 3.59 -6.58
C GLU A 3 21.63 2.90 -5.36
N MET A 4 22.44 2.29 -4.48
CA MET A 4 21.97 1.57 -3.29
C MET A 4 22.16 2.38 -2.01
N SER A 5 22.37 3.69 -2.12
CA SER A 5 22.68 4.58 -1.00
C SER A 5 21.73 5.78 -0.95
N GLY A 6 21.49 6.31 0.25
CA GLY A 6 20.71 7.54 0.45
C GLY A 6 19.19 7.38 0.34
N ALA A 7 18.66 6.15 0.43
CA ALA A 7 17.23 5.93 0.51
C ALA A 7 16.61 6.59 1.74
N SER A 8 15.40 7.12 1.59
CA SER A 8 14.62 7.77 2.67
C SER A 8 13.35 6.99 3.04
N PHE A 9 12.93 6.08 2.16
CA PHE A 9 11.74 5.27 2.32
C PHE A 9 11.83 4.03 1.43
N SER A 10 11.35 2.90 1.95
CA SER A 10 11.35 1.63 1.25
C SER A 10 9.95 1.21 0.83
N VAL A 11 9.84 0.69 -0.40
CA VAL A 11 8.64 0.00 -0.88
C VAL A 11 9.01 -1.44 -1.22
N SER A 12 8.28 -2.40 -0.66
CA SER A 12 8.47 -3.83 -0.90
C SER A 12 7.22 -4.42 -1.55
N SER A 13 7.38 -5.01 -2.73
CA SER A 13 6.30 -5.69 -3.44
C SER A 13 6.49 -7.21 -3.38
N LEU A 14 5.53 -7.90 -2.78
CA LEU A 14 5.40 -9.36 -2.75
C LEU A 14 4.31 -9.84 -3.73
N GLY A 15 4.02 -9.06 -4.77
CA GLY A 15 2.97 -9.37 -5.75
C GLY A 15 3.10 -10.73 -6.44
N SER A 16 4.33 -11.21 -6.64
CA SER A 16 4.63 -12.51 -7.27
C SER A 16 4.48 -13.70 -6.32
N VAL A 17 4.69 -13.50 -5.02
CA VAL A 17 4.61 -14.56 -3.98
C VAL A 17 3.16 -14.76 -3.54
N GLY A 18 2.37 -13.68 -3.49
CA GLY A 18 0.97 -13.69 -3.07
C GLY A 18 0.79 -13.26 -1.61
N GLY A 19 -0.34 -13.66 -1.01
CA GLY A 19 -0.72 -13.27 0.34
C GLY A 19 -1.62 -12.03 0.40
N THR A 20 -2.24 -11.82 1.56
CA THR A 20 -3.21 -10.74 1.81
C THR A 20 -2.65 -9.60 2.65
N GLY A 21 -1.37 -9.69 3.02
CA GLY A 21 -0.67 -8.76 3.89
C GLY A 21 0.58 -9.45 4.46
N PHE A 22 1.54 -8.64 4.90
CA PHE A 22 2.74 -9.11 5.59
C PHE A 22 3.30 -7.95 6.43
N THR A 23 4.18 -8.25 7.38
CA THR A 23 4.82 -7.23 8.23
C THR A 23 6.24 -7.01 7.74
N PRO A 24 6.49 -6.06 6.81
CA PRO A 24 7.85 -5.75 6.38
C PRO A 24 8.71 -5.25 7.55
N ILE A 25 10.01 -5.53 7.51
CA ILE A 25 10.98 -5.02 8.49
C ILE A 25 11.55 -3.71 7.95
N ILE A 26 11.63 -2.69 8.80
CA ILE A 26 12.14 -1.37 8.45
C ILE A 26 13.63 -1.47 8.08
N ASN A 27 14.02 -0.86 6.96
CA ASN A 27 15.41 -0.78 6.52
C ASN A 27 16.11 0.41 7.20
N LEU A 28 16.86 0.17 8.27
CA LEU A 28 17.57 1.24 8.99
C LEU A 28 18.59 1.93 8.06
N PRO A 29 18.74 3.26 8.12
CA PRO A 29 18.20 4.20 9.12
C PRO A 29 16.82 4.81 8.78
N GLU A 30 16.08 4.24 7.83
CA GLU A 30 14.71 4.69 7.54
C GLU A 30 13.76 4.42 8.72
N VAL A 31 12.60 5.09 8.72
CA VAL A 31 11.63 5.03 9.82
C VAL A 31 10.31 4.36 9.44
N ALA A 32 10.13 4.00 8.17
CA ALA A 32 8.94 3.34 7.67
C ALA A 32 9.21 2.57 6.38
N ILE A 33 8.41 1.55 6.13
CA ILE A 33 8.43 0.73 4.90
C ILE A 33 7.00 0.35 4.51
N LEU A 34 6.68 0.49 3.22
CA LEU A 34 5.39 0.11 2.66
C LEU A 34 5.47 -1.23 1.93
N GLY A 35 4.73 -2.21 2.43
CA GLY A 35 4.54 -3.52 1.83
C GLY A 35 3.29 -3.58 0.96
N LEU A 36 3.41 -4.18 -0.22
CA LEU A 36 2.31 -4.43 -1.16
C LEU A 36 2.24 -5.93 -1.48
N THR A 37 1.04 -6.51 -1.50
CA THR A 37 0.84 -7.90 -1.97
C THR A 37 -0.05 -7.95 -3.21
N ARG A 38 -0.30 -9.16 -3.72
CA ARG A 38 -1.06 -9.35 -4.95
C ARG A 38 -2.47 -8.77 -4.83
N THR A 39 -2.84 -7.95 -5.81
CA THR A 39 -4.20 -7.47 -5.97
C THR A 39 -5.16 -8.64 -6.17
N ARG A 40 -6.34 -8.58 -5.56
CA ARG A 40 -7.37 -9.61 -5.67
C ARG A 40 -8.75 -9.00 -5.88
N LEU A 41 -9.60 -9.70 -6.62
CA LEU A 41 -11.00 -9.34 -6.71
C LEU A 41 -11.69 -9.65 -5.37
N ALA A 42 -12.34 -8.66 -4.75
CA ALA A 42 -13.06 -8.84 -3.51
C ALA A 42 -14.43 -8.14 -3.55
N PRO A 43 -15.46 -8.70 -2.88
CA PRO A 43 -16.76 -8.08 -2.80
C PRO A 43 -16.72 -6.85 -1.88
N ARG A 44 -17.21 -5.71 -2.37
CA ARG A 44 -17.36 -4.47 -1.62
C ARG A 44 -18.85 -4.09 -1.56
N PRO A 45 -19.44 -3.96 -0.37
CA PRO A 45 -20.79 -3.44 -0.24
C PRO A 45 -20.88 -2.01 -0.75
N THR A 46 -21.96 -1.69 -1.47
CA THR A 46 -22.30 -0.34 -1.90
C THR A 46 -23.27 0.29 -0.89
N GLY A 47 -23.37 1.62 -0.90
CA GLY A 47 -24.36 2.34 -0.08
C GLY A 47 -25.81 2.03 -0.46
N SER A 48 -26.07 1.39 -1.60
CA SER A 48 -27.40 0.98 -2.07
C SER A 48 -27.79 -0.45 -1.66
N GLY A 49 -26.96 -1.12 -0.85
CA GLY A 49 -27.23 -2.50 -0.41
C GLY A 49 -26.89 -3.57 -1.45
N THR A 50 -26.20 -3.21 -2.55
CA THR A 50 -25.66 -4.16 -3.52
C THR A 50 -24.20 -4.49 -3.21
N VAL A 51 -23.66 -5.50 -3.87
CA VAL A 51 -22.24 -5.87 -3.76
C VAL A 51 -21.58 -5.68 -5.12
N GLU A 52 -20.51 -4.92 -5.15
CA GLU A 52 -19.65 -4.75 -6.34
C GLU A 52 -18.35 -5.51 -6.15
N TRP A 53 -17.90 -6.20 -7.20
CA TRP A 53 -16.58 -6.80 -7.22
C TRP A 53 -15.55 -5.76 -7.62
N ARG A 54 -14.59 -5.50 -6.72
CA ARG A 54 -13.53 -4.51 -6.94
C ARG A 54 -12.16 -5.15 -6.81
N SER A 55 -11.22 -4.64 -7.59
CA SER A 55 -9.81 -5.01 -7.49
C SER A 55 -9.22 -4.34 -6.25
N MET A 56 -8.89 -5.14 -5.23
CA MET A 56 -8.37 -4.67 -3.95
C MET A 56 -6.88 -4.96 -3.83
N LEU A 57 -6.09 -3.92 -3.61
CA LEU A 57 -4.66 -4.01 -3.35
C LEU A 57 -4.41 -3.99 -1.83
N PRO A 58 -3.93 -5.09 -1.22
CA PRO A 58 -3.55 -5.06 0.19
C PRO A 58 -2.24 -4.29 0.39
N VAL A 59 -2.26 -3.38 1.34
CA VAL A 59 -1.10 -2.57 1.74
C VAL A 59 -0.79 -2.80 3.22
N SER A 60 0.48 -2.81 3.58
CA SER A 60 0.94 -3.04 4.95
C SER A 60 2.07 -2.06 5.29
N LEU A 61 1.84 -1.15 6.22
CA LEU A 61 2.83 -0.16 6.64
C LEU A 61 3.45 -0.59 7.96
N SER A 62 4.77 -0.79 7.96
CA SER A 62 5.56 -0.89 9.20
C SER A 62 6.26 0.44 9.43
N TYR A 63 6.26 0.93 10.67
CA TYR A 63 6.86 2.20 11.05
C TYR A 63 7.44 2.15 12.46
N ASP A 64 8.43 2.99 12.71
CA ASP A 64 9.04 3.13 14.03
C ASP A 64 8.16 4.00 14.93
N HIS A 65 7.48 3.36 15.89
CA HIS A 65 6.53 4.04 16.77
C HIS A 65 7.21 5.01 17.76
N ARG A 66 8.55 5.02 17.84
CA ARG A 66 9.30 6.01 18.61
C ARG A 66 9.27 7.40 17.96
N VAL A 67 9.02 7.46 16.65
CA VAL A 67 9.05 8.70 15.86
C VAL A 67 7.74 8.98 15.13
N ILE A 68 6.97 7.95 14.76
CA ILE A 68 5.68 8.07 14.06
C ILE A 68 4.57 7.53 14.96
N ASN A 69 3.50 8.29 15.15
CA ASN A 69 2.31 7.80 15.86
C ASN A 69 1.33 7.09 14.91
N GLY A 70 0.43 6.29 15.47
CA GLY A 70 -0.56 5.54 14.68
C GLY A 70 -1.54 6.41 13.89
N ALA A 71 -1.85 7.63 14.33
CA ALA A 71 -2.76 8.52 13.60
C ALA A 71 -2.12 9.04 12.30
N ASP A 72 -0.86 9.42 12.34
CA ASP A 72 -0.12 9.88 11.16
C ASP A 72 0.16 8.73 10.20
N ALA A 73 0.48 7.53 10.72
CA ALA A 73 0.57 6.32 9.92
C ALA A 73 -0.75 6.00 9.19
N ALA A 74 -1.88 6.08 9.89
CA ALA A 74 -3.20 5.86 9.30
C ALA A 74 -3.53 6.91 8.22
N ARG A 75 -3.26 8.19 8.49
CA ARG A 75 -3.44 9.28 7.51
C ARG A 75 -2.59 9.07 6.27
N PHE A 76 -1.33 8.64 6.43
CA PHE A 76 -0.47 8.30 5.30
C PHE A 76 -1.05 7.16 4.46
N CYS A 77 -1.53 6.07 5.07
CA CYS A 77 -2.19 4.99 4.34
C CYS A 77 -3.44 5.48 3.57
N ARG A 78 -4.26 6.35 4.18
CA ARG A 78 -5.42 6.97 3.52
C ARG A 78 -5.02 7.87 2.35
N PHE A 79 -3.92 8.60 2.48
CA PHE A 79 -3.35 9.40 1.40
C PHE A 79 -2.92 8.50 0.23
N VAL A 80 -2.21 7.41 0.50
CA VAL A 80 -1.80 6.43 -0.52
C VAL A 80 -3.02 5.82 -1.21
N GLU A 81 -4.03 5.38 -0.46
CA GLU A 81 -5.31 4.88 -0.99
C GLU A 81 -5.94 5.87 -1.96
N THR A 82 -6.11 7.13 -1.53
CA THR A 82 -6.73 8.19 -2.34
C THR A 82 -5.92 8.50 -3.61
N ALA A 83 -4.59 8.55 -3.49
CA ALA A 83 -3.69 8.80 -4.61
C ALA A 83 -3.76 7.68 -5.67
N MET A 84 -3.94 6.43 -5.24
CA MET A 84 -4.08 5.29 -6.15
C MET A 84 -5.48 5.24 -6.78
N GLU A 85 -6.54 5.43 -5.98
CA GLU A 85 -7.92 5.41 -6.47
C GLU A 85 -8.19 6.51 -7.51
N SER A 86 -7.74 7.74 -7.24
CA SER A 86 -7.91 8.87 -8.17
C SER A 86 -7.29 8.62 -9.54
N ARG A 87 -6.13 7.95 -9.61
CA ARG A 87 -5.47 7.57 -10.87
C ARG A 87 -6.21 6.46 -11.62
N ILE A 88 -6.81 5.52 -10.90
CA ILE A 88 -7.60 4.44 -11.50
C ILE A 88 -8.91 5.01 -12.08
N SER A 89 -9.58 5.91 -11.35
CA SER A 89 -10.81 6.57 -11.81
C SER A 89 -10.58 7.55 -12.97
N ALA A 90 -9.36 8.10 -13.10
CA ALA A 90 -8.98 9.00 -14.20
C ALA A 90 -8.65 8.27 -15.53
N GLY A 91 -8.92 6.97 -15.65
CA GLY A 91 -8.86 6.25 -16.92
C GLY A 91 -7.49 5.70 -17.32
N HIS A 92 -6.50 5.67 -16.41
CA HIS A 92 -5.24 4.96 -16.66
C HIS A 92 -5.39 3.48 -16.30
N VAL A 93 -6.24 2.77 -17.07
CA VAL A 93 -6.19 1.31 -17.11
C VAL A 93 -4.88 0.96 -17.80
N ALA A 94 -3.95 0.36 -17.07
CA ALA A 94 -2.78 -0.24 -17.69
C ALA A 94 -3.28 -1.31 -18.66
N GLU A 95 -3.16 -1.05 -19.96
CA GLU A 95 -3.27 -2.06 -21.00
C GLU A 95 -2.23 -3.18 -20.72
N PRO A 96 -2.56 -4.44 -21.06
CA PRO A 96 -1.80 -5.63 -20.66
C PRO A 96 -0.34 -5.68 -21.16
#